data_AF-A0A524LPH3-F1
#
_entry.id   AF-A0A524LPH3-F1
#
_cell.length_a   1.000
_cell.length_b   1.000
_cell.length_c   1.000
_cell.angle_alpha   90.00
_cell.angle_beta   90.00
_cell.angle_gamma   90.00
#
_symmetry.space_group_name_H-M   'P 1'
#
loop_
_entity.id
_entity.type
_entity.pdbx_description
1 polymer ?
#
loop_
_entity_poly.entity_id
_entity_poly.type
_entity_poly.pdbx_seq_one_letter_code
_entity_poly.pdbx_strand_id
1 'polypeptide(L)'
;MRHLLLTILMIGSLGLLYADTNVSGTIAVDSTWVVAGSPYIVQGNLTIGAGVTLTIEPDVIVRFNTNVNMLVRGRLIADQVQFTTN
;
A
#
# COMPACT_ATOMS: atom_id res chain seq x y z
N MET A 1 41.63 -29.37 23.87
CA MET A 1 40.20 -29.69 23.68
C MET A 1 39.55 -28.40 23.15
N ARG A 2 39.69 -28.06 21.86
CA ARG A 2 38.81 -28.38 20.71
C ARG A 2 37.30 -28.29 21.03
N HIS A 3 36.60 -27.60 20.13
CA HIS A 3 35.13 -27.51 19.93
C HIS A 3 34.46 -26.44 20.83
N LEU A 4 33.62 -25.51 20.35
CA LEU A 4 32.94 -25.39 19.06
C LEU A 4 32.29 -23.99 18.95
N LEU A 5 32.25 -23.46 17.73
CA LEU A 5 31.49 -22.32 17.26
C LEU A 5 29.97 -22.54 17.50
N LEU A 6 29.27 -21.63 18.18
CA LEU A 6 27.81 -21.55 18.19
C LEU A 6 27.36 -20.08 18.17
N THR A 7 27.70 -19.36 17.10
CA THR A 7 26.89 -18.22 16.67
C THR A 7 25.54 -18.78 16.21
N ILE A 8 24.62 -18.94 17.16
CA ILE A 8 23.22 -19.23 16.84
C ILE A 8 22.67 -18.00 16.11
N LEU A 9 22.52 -18.22 14.81
CA LEU A 9 21.62 -17.58 13.89
C LEU A 9 20.24 -17.41 14.54
N MET A 10 20.01 -16.30 15.24
CA MET A 10 18.66 -15.77 15.32
C MET A 10 18.48 -14.94 14.06
N ILE A 11 18.03 -15.58 12.98
CA ILE A 11 17.26 -14.89 11.95
C ILE A 11 16.03 -14.39 12.69
N GLY A 12 16.14 -13.22 13.33
CA GLY A 12 14.99 -12.40 13.65
C GLY A 12 14.34 -12.15 12.31
N SER A 13 13.15 -12.72 12.13
CA SER A 13 12.33 -12.61 10.93
C SER A 13 12.56 -11.27 10.24
N LEU A 14 12.92 -11.29 8.95
CA LEU A 14 12.56 -10.15 8.10
C LEU A 14 11.04 -10.13 8.07
N GLY A 15 10.42 -9.57 9.12
CA GLY A 15 9.10 -9.00 8.98
C GLY A 15 9.29 -7.95 7.90
N LEU A 16 8.69 -8.18 6.73
CA LEU A 16 8.58 -7.13 5.74
C LEU A 16 7.94 -5.97 6.49
N LEU A 17 8.69 -4.88 6.69
CA LEU A 17 8.14 -3.64 7.21
C LEU A 17 7.15 -3.17 6.14
N TYR A 18 5.89 -3.58 6.26
CA TYR A 18 4.82 -3.03 5.45
C TYR A 18 4.66 -1.61 5.97
N ALA A 19 5.15 -0.64 5.21
CA ALA A 19 4.94 0.76 5.51
C ALA A 19 3.49 1.08 5.13
N ASP A 20 2.60 1.02 6.11
CA ASP A 20 1.22 1.45 5.94
C ASP A 20 1.22 2.90 5.41
N THR A 21 0.73 3.09 4.18
CA THR A 21 0.66 4.42 3.56
C THR A 21 -0.75 4.98 3.74
N ASN A 22 -0.91 5.90 4.70
CA ASN A 22 -2.19 6.56 4.95
C ASN A 22 -2.49 7.62 3.86
N VAL A 23 -3.65 7.52 3.22
CA VAL A 23 -4.08 8.42 2.14
C VAL A 23 -5.49 8.96 2.39
N SER A 24 -5.73 10.20 1.94
CA SER A 24 -7.03 10.87 1.95
C SER A 24 -6.97 12.12 1.05
N GLY A 25 -8.11 12.78 0.83
CA GLY A 25 -8.16 14.05 0.10
C GLY A 25 -8.18 13.86 -1.41
N THR A 26 -7.42 14.68 -2.16
CA THR A 26 -7.43 14.63 -3.64
C THR A 26 -6.05 14.26 -4.16
N ILE A 27 -5.99 13.25 -5.04
CA ILE A 27 -4.84 12.96 -5.88
C ILE A 27 -4.93 13.92 -7.07
N ALA A 28 -4.14 14.99 -6.99
CA ALA A 28 -4.19 16.13 -7.92
C ALA A 28 -3.19 16.04 -9.08
N VAL A 29 -2.29 15.06 -9.04
CA VAL A 29 -1.27 14.80 -10.07
C VAL A 29 -1.15 13.31 -10.31
N ASP A 30 -0.70 12.93 -11.51
CA ASP A 30 -0.46 11.53 -11.84
C ASP A 30 0.44 10.89 -10.78
N SER A 31 -0.01 9.75 -10.27
CA SER A 31 0.59 9.10 -9.11
C SER A 31 0.65 7.59 -9.35
N THR A 32 1.67 6.93 -8.77
CA THR A 32 1.79 5.48 -8.77
C THR A 32 1.83 4.96 -7.34
N TRP A 33 0.96 4.00 -7.03
CA TRP A 33 0.99 3.23 -5.80
C TRP A 33 1.73 1.92 -6.05
N VAL A 34 2.74 1.64 -5.23
CA VAL A 34 3.71 0.55 -5.42
C VAL A 34 3.65 -0.42 -4.24
N VAL A 35 4.06 -1.68 -4.43
CA VAL A 35 4.04 -2.71 -3.38
C VAL A 35 4.81 -2.28 -2.12
N ALA A 36 5.88 -1.51 -2.25
CA ALA A 36 6.65 -1.01 -1.11
C ALA A 36 5.87 -0.05 -0.18
N GLY A 37 4.80 0.58 -0.68
CA GLY A 37 3.87 1.39 0.12
C GLY A 37 2.60 0.66 0.54
N SER A 38 2.50 -0.63 0.21
CA SER A 38 1.37 -1.47 0.58
C SER A 38 1.44 -1.86 2.07
N PRO A 39 0.31 -1.84 2.80
CA PRO A 39 -1.01 -1.45 2.33
C PRO A 39 -1.21 0.09 2.27
N TYR A 40 -1.97 0.54 1.28
CA TYR A 40 -2.48 1.92 1.25
C TYR A 40 -3.79 2.00 2.04
N ILE A 41 -3.80 2.75 3.14
CA ILE A 41 -4.97 2.89 4.01
C ILE A 41 -5.72 4.18 3.66
N VAL A 42 -6.90 4.03 3.07
CA VAL A 42 -7.82 5.15 2.79
C VAL A 42 -8.50 5.54 4.10
N GLN A 43 -8.00 6.59 4.76
CA GLN A 43 -8.47 7.04 6.08
C GLN A 43 -9.56 8.10 6.02
N GLY A 44 -9.74 8.74 4.88
CA GLY A 44 -10.77 9.73 4.59
C GLY A 44 -11.22 9.60 3.14
N ASN A 45 -12.28 10.31 2.75
CA ASN A 45 -12.73 10.31 1.35
C ASN A 45 -11.56 10.68 0.42
N LEU A 46 -11.33 9.85 -0.59
CA LEU A 46 -10.26 10.01 -1.55
C LEU A 46 -10.85 10.32 -2.92
N THR A 47 -10.33 11.33 -3.61
CA THR A 47 -10.74 11.66 -4.98
C THR A 47 -9.55 11.57 -5.91
N ILE A 48 -9.66 10.80 -6.99
CA ILE A 48 -8.74 10.90 -8.12
C ILE A 48 -9.23 12.06 -8.98
N GLY A 49 -8.42 13.13 -9.08
CA GLY A 49 -8.77 14.37 -9.78
C GLY A 49 -9.11 14.15 -11.26
N ALA A 50 -9.90 15.04 -11.85
CA ALA A 50 -10.17 15.00 -13.28
C ALA A 50 -8.88 15.23 -14.09
N GLY A 51 -8.70 14.50 -15.18
CA GLY A 51 -7.48 14.55 -16.00
C GLY A 51 -6.24 13.88 -15.38
N VAL A 52 -6.37 13.30 -14.17
CA VAL A 52 -5.29 12.62 -13.45
C VAL A 52 -5.45 11.10 -13.55
N THR A 53 -4.34 10.39 -13.66
CA THR A 53 -4.27 8.92 -13.54
C THR A 53 -3.64 8.51 -12.22
N LEU A 54 -4.37 7.72 -11.42
CA LEU A 54 -3.75 6.87 -10.40
C LEU A 54 -3.46 5.50 -11.03
N THR A 55 -2.20 5.11 -11.06
CA THR A 55 -1.79 3.74 -11.38
C THR A 55 -1.49 3.02 -10.08
N ILE A 56 -2.07 1.84 -9.89
CA ILE A 56 -1.77 0.96 -8.77
C ILE A 56 -1.12 -0.30 -9.34
N GLU A 57 0.10 -0.57 -8.91
CA GLU A 57 0.86 -1.74 -9.35
C GLU A 57 0.24 -3.06 -8.87
N PRO A 58 0.52 -4.18 -9.55
CA PRO A 58 0.11 -5.51 -9.10
C PRO A 58 0.52 -5.81 -7.66
N ASP A 59 -0.29 -6.63 -6.99
CA ASP A 59 -0.10 -7.10 -5.60
C ASP A 59 -0.17 -6.00 -4.52
N VAL A 60 -0.53 -4.77 -4.87
CA VAL A 60 -0.85 -3.72 -3.89
C VAL A 60 -2.16 -4.03 -3.18
N ILE A 61 -2.16 -3.83 -1.86
CA ILE A 61 -3.35 -3.91 -1.01
C ILE A 61 -3.82 -2.48 -0.70
N VAL A 62 -5.09 -2.20 -0.96
CA VAL A 62 -5.75 -0.94 -0.59
C VAL A 62 -6.83 -1.25 0.43
N ARG A 63 -6.73 -0.66 1.63
CA ARG A 63 -7.67 -0.87 2.74
C ARG A 63 -8.49 0.39 2.99
N PHE A 64 -9.80 0.27 3.03
CA PHE A 64 -10.70 1.37 3.38
C PHE A 64 -11.07 1.33 4.85
N ASN A 65 -10.93 2.46 5.53
CA ASN A 65 -11.57 2.65 6.84
C ASN A 65 -13.10 2.64 6.72
N THR A 66 -13.78 2.48 7.85
CA THR A 66 -15.23 2.57 7.91
C THR A 66 -15.72 3.95 7.45
N ASN A 67 -16.83 3.98 6.70
CA ASN A 67 -17.51 5.20 6.25
C ASN A 67 -16.69 6.14 5.35
N VAL A 68 -15.70 5.64 4.63
CA VAL A 68 -14.98 6.41 3.60
C VAL A 68 -15.19 5.82 2.22
N ASN A 69 -15.02 6.63 1.19
CA ASN A 69 -15.11 6.21 -0.20
C ASN A 69 -13.92 6.70 -1.04
N MET A 70 -13.78 6.12 -2.23
CA MET A 70 -12.94 6.66 -3.30
C MET A 70 -13.82 7.06 -4.49
N LEU A 71 -13.71 8.32 -4.91
CA LEU A 71 -14.34 8.85 -6.11
C LEU A 71 -13.31 8.98 -7.23
N VAL A 72 -13.56 8.33 -8.37
CA VAL A 72 -12.70 8.43 -9.55
C VAL A 72 -13.29 9.45 -10.52
N ARG A 73 -12.74 10.68 -10.55
CA ARG A 73 -13.10 11.70 -11.56
C ARG A 73 -12.15 11.69 -12.76
N GLY A 74 -10.96 11.13 -12.59
CA GLY A 74 -9.98 10.90 -13.64
C GLY A 74 -9.95 9.43 -14.07
N ARG A 75 -8.76 8.82 -14.03
CA ARG A 75 -8.53 7.43 -14.41
C ARG A 75 -7.89 6.65 -13.26
N LEU A 76 -8.38 5.44 -13.02
CA LEU A 76 -7.75 4.46 -12.15
C LEU A 76 -7.27 3.30 -13.03
N ILE A 77 -5.99 2.97 -12.96
CA ILE A 77 -5.41 1.77 -13.57
C ILE A 77 -5.01 0.84 -12.41
N ALA A 78 -5.62 -0.34 -12.36
CA ALA A 78 -5.36 -1.33 -11.32
C ALA A 78 -5.43 -2.72 -11.96
N ASP A 79 -4.31 -3.44 -11.93
CA ASP A 79 -4.23 -4.84 -12.39
C ASP A 79 -3.77 -5.69 -11.20
N GLN A 80 -4.51 -6.75 -10.86
CA GLN A 80 -4.25 -7.61 -9.70
C GLN A 80 -4.08 -6.86 -8.35
N VAL A 81 -4.91 -5.85 -8.12
CA VAL A 81 -4.95 -5.07 -6.86
C VAL A 81 -6.03 -5.62 -5.93
N GLN A 82 -5.71 -5.79 -4.65
CA GLN A 82 -6.68 -6.18 -3.64
C GLN A 82 -7.27 -4.95 -2.93
N PHE A 83 -8.54 -4.65 -3.18
CA PHE A 83 -9.30 -3.68 -2.41
C PHE A 83 -10.07 -4.38 -1.28
N THR A 84 -9.90 -3.93 -0.04
CA THR A 84 -10.55 -4.53 1.14
C THR A 84 -10.92 -3.45 2.16
N THR A 85 -11.67 -3.81 3.19
CA THR A 85 -11.84 -2.96 4.38
C THR A 85 -10.71 -3.22 5.39
N ASN A 86 -10.49 -2.26 6.28
CA ASN A 86 -9.68 -2.49 7.48
C ASN A 86 -10.32 -3.53 8.40
#